data_AF-A0A2S2NPT1-F1
#
_entry.id   AF-A0A2S2NPT1-F1
#
_cell.length_a   1.000
_cell.length_b   1.000
_cell.length_c   1.000
_cell.angle_alpha   90.00
_cell.angle_beta   90.00
_cell.angle_gamma   90.00
#
_symmetry.space_group_name_H-M   'P 1'
#
loop_
_entity.id
_entity.type
_entity.pdbx_description
1 polymer ?
#
loop_
_entity_poly.entity_id
_entity_poly.type
_entity_poly.pdbx_seq_one_letter_code
_entity_poly.pdbx_strand_id
1 'polypeptide(L)'
;MSVAMEQNGGGAFDPALAGLLESLVGSRDAISASKEELDFLSNLLQSKELHALFKVYNSIVDRVRDDRRCSPVLSSSMQTTLDVMEVILPRIALSDTSRQLFQLLQNPHIQGLLCAHDAVAQKDYLPRLPDIPQEMDEDEETIKIVQLVKSTEPLGATIKTDEENG
;
A
#
# COMPACT_ATOMS: atom_id res chain seq x y z
N MET A 1 17.36 -3.48 30.72
CA MET A 1 18.34 -4.32 29.99
C MET A 1 18.49 -3.73 28.61
N SER A 2 19.67 -3.20 28.26
CA SER A 2 19.94 -2.74 26.89
C SER A 2 19.95 -3.96 25.97
N VAL A 3 19.03 -3.99 25.00
CA VAL A 3 19.12 -4.91 23.86
C VAL A 3 20.27 -4.40 22.99
N ALA A 4 21.45 -4.99 23.14
CA ALA A 4 22.58 -4.68 22.28
C ALA A 4 22.28 -5.23 20.88
N MET A 5 21.84 -4.35 19.97
CA MET A 5 21.78 -4.65 18.54
C MET A 5 23.21 -4.80 18.02
N GLU A 6 23.65 -6.04 17.85
CA GLU A 6 24.95 -6.36 17.25
C GLU A 6 25.03 -5.79 15.83
N GLN A 7 25.89 -4.79 15.65
CA GLN A 7 26.25 -4.24 14.36
C GLN A 7 27.16 -5.24 13.63
N ASN A 8 26.57 -6.14 12.84
CA ASN A 8 27.33 -6.93 11.89
C ASN A 8 26.83 -6.69 10.45
N GLY A 9 27.57 -5.82 9.74
CA GLY A 9 27.46 -5.59 8.30
C GLY A 9 26.54 -4.44 7.86
N GLY A 10 27.10 -3.22 7.76
CA GLY A 10 26.91 -2.34 6.59
C GLY A 10 25.65 -1.49 6.42
N GLY A 11 24.64 -1.55 7.30
CA GLY A 11 23.48 -0.67 7.23
C GLY A 11 23.02 -0.22 8.59
N ALA A 12 23.10 1.08 8.89
CA ALA A 12 22.51 1.63 10.11
C ALA A 12 20.99 1.35 10.10
N PHE A 13 20.49 0.77 11.19
CA PHE A 13 19.06 0.53 11.39
C PHE A 13 18.30 1.86 11.38
N ASP A 14 17.09 1.83 10.82
CA ASP A 14 16.20 3.00 10.79
C ASP A 14 15.74 3.35 12.21
N PRO A 15 15.88 4.61 12.66
CA PRO A 15 15.58 5.00 14.03
C PRO A 15 14.10 4.85 14.39
N ALA A 16 13.17 4.98 13.42
CA ALA A 16 11.75 4.81 13.69
C ALA A 16 11.42 3.33 13.97
N LEU A 17 11.98 2.42 13.17
CA LEU A 17 11.82 0.98 13.41
C LEU A 17 12.51 0.52 14.70
N ALA A 18 13.68 1.07 15.03
CA ALA A 18 14.36 0.80 16.29
C ALA A 18 13.53 1.30 17.50
N GLY A 19 12.94 2.50 17.42
CA GLY A 19 12.05 3.02 18.46
C GLY A 19 10.79 2.19 18.64
N LEU A 20 10.23 1.67 17.53
CA LEU A 20 9.07 0.78 17.59
C LEU A 20 9.41 -0.55 18.28
N LEU A 21 10.59 -1.11 18.01
CA LEU A 21 11.07 -2.31 18.70
C LEU A 21 11.27 -2.06 20.20
N GLU A 22 11.84 -0.91 20.57
CA GLU A 22 11.99 -0.54 21.98
C GLU A 22 10.63 -0.42 22.69
N SER A 23 9.65 0.21 22.03
CA SER A 23 8.28 0.31 22.55
C SER A 23 7.60 -1.05 22.71
N LEU A 24 7.81 -1.96 21.75
CA LEU A 24 7.27 -3.33 21.80
C LEU A 24 7.86 -4.13 22.97
N VAL A 25 9.18 -4.04 23.16
CA VAL A 25 9.87 -4.73 24.26
C VAL A 25 9.51 -4.12 25.61
N GLY A 26 9.40 -2.80 25.69
CA GLY A 26 9.05 -2.08 26.92
C GLY A 26 7.61 -2.32 27.38
N SER A 27 6.69 -2.57 26.44
CA SER A 27 5.27 -2.77 26.72
C SER A 27 4.85 -4.24 26.70
N ARG A 28 5.81 -5.18 26.64
CA ARG A 28 5.57 -6.62 26.44
C ARG A 28 4.58 -7.20 27.44
N ASP A 29 4.66 -6.79 28.70
CA ASP A 29 3.81 -7.31 29.79
C ASP A 29 2.43 -6.64 29.84
N ALA A 30 2.26 -5.50 29.16
CA ALA A 30 0.99 -4.76 29.09
C ALA A 30 0.16 -5.12 27.85
N ILE A 31 0.77 -5.74 26.84
CA ILE A 31 0.09 -6.13 25.59
C ILE A 31 -0.54 -7.50 25.78
N SER A 32 -1.86 -7.60 25.60
CA SER A 32 -2.59 -8.87 25.56
C SER A 32 -2.38 -9.58 24.21
N ALA A 33 -1.16 -10.02 23.94
CA ALA A 33 -0.79 -10.82 22.77
C ALA A 33 -0.03 -12.08 23.19
N SER A 34 -0.07 -13.11 22.37
CA SER A 34 0.70 -14.33 22.59
C SER A 34 2.20 -14.07 22.48
N LYS A 35 2.98 -14.90 23.17
CA LYS A 35 4.45 -14.87 23.06
C LYS A 35 4.92 -15.02 21.61
N GLU A 36 4.25 -15.88 20.83
CA GLU A 36 4.59 -16.14 19.43
C GLU A 36 4.37 -14.89 18.56
N GLU A 37 3.29 -14.15 18.76
CA GLU A 37 3.02 -12.88 18.05
C GLU A 37 4.05 -11.81 18.37
N LEU A 38 4.41 -11.68 19.66
CA LEU A 38 5.41 -10.70 20.11
C LEU A 38 6.81 -11.04 19.60
N ASP A 39 7.19 -12.33 19.62
CA ASP A 39 8.46 -12.80 19.08
C ASP A 39 8.49 -12.63 17.54
N PHE A 40 7.37 -12.91 16.84
CA PHE A 40 7.24 -12.64 15.41
C PHE A 40 7.47 -11.16 15.07
N LEU A 41 6.77 -10.24 15.75
CA LEU A 41 6.88 -8.82 15.48
C LEU A 41 8.27 -8.27 15.82
N SER A 42 8.85 -8.73 16.93
CA SER A 42 10.23 -8.40 17.29
C SER A 42 11.23 -8.83 16.20
N ASN A 43 11.08 -10.05 15.68
CA ASN A 43 11.92 -10.55 14.59
C ASN A 43 11.71 -9.76 13.29
N LEU A 44 10.46 -9.43 12.96
CA LEU A 44 10.12 -8.63 11.78
C LEU A 44 10.72 -7.22 11.87
N LEU A 45 10.62 -6.56 13.02
CA LEU A 45 11.19 -5.23 13.24
C LEU A 45 12.72 -5.20 13.22
N GLN A 46 13.38 -6.34 13.46
CA GLN A 46 14.84 -6.48 13.36
C GLN A 46 15.31 -6.94 11.97
N SER A 47 14.39 -7.30 11.07
CA SER A 47 14.72 -7.81 9.73
C SER A 47 15.43 -6.75 8.89
N LYS A 48 16.61 -7.13 8.37
CA LYS A 48 17.39 -6.27 7.47
C LYS A 48 16.61 -5.91 6.20
N GLU A 49 15.76 -6.82 5.72
CA GLU A 49 14.89 -6.66 4.57
C GLU A 49 13.84 -5.57 4.81
N LEU A 50 13.18 -5.58 5.99
CA LEU A 50 12.23 -4.54 6.36
C LEU A 50 12.90 -3.17 6.44
N HIS A 51 14.07 -3.09 7.09
CA HIS A 51 14.82 -1.83 7.18
C HIS A 51 15.25 -1.30 5.81
N ALA A 52 15.69 -2.18 4.90
CA ALA A 52 16.03 -1.77 3.53
C ALA A 52 14.80 -1.25 2.77
N LEU A 53 13.66 -1.94 2.89
CA LEU A 53 12.39 -1.51 2.29
C LEU A 53 11.93 -0.15 2.84
N PHE A 54 11.96 0.02 4.16
CA PHE A 54 11.55 1.26 4.82
C PHE A 54 12.46 2.43 4.44
N LYS A 55 13.77 2.18 4.28
CA LYS A 55 14.71 3.18 3.78
C LYS A 55 14.38 3.63 2.36
N VAL A 56 14.05 2.69 1.46
CA VAL A 56 13.62 3.02 0.08
C VAL A 56 12.31 3.80 0.11
N TYR A 57 11.34 3.36 0.91
CA TYR A 57 10.06 4.04 1.11
C TYR A 57 10.25 5.50 1.55
N ASN A 58 10.99 5.74 2.63
CA ASN A 58 11.25 7.10 3.13
C ASN A 58 11.96 7.95 2.08
N SER A 59 12.96 7.39 1.38
CA SER A 59 13.68 8.11 0.31
C SER A 59 12.77 8.56 -0.83
N ILE A 60 11.70 7.81 -1.13
CA ILE A 60 10.69 8.17 -2.13
C ILE A 60 9.74 9.22 -1.55
N VAL A 61 9.21 8.97 -0.35
CA VAL A 61 8.23 9.85 0.32
C VAL A 61 8.80 11.24 0.56
N ASP A 62 10.04 11.36 1.03
CA ASP A 62 10.68 12.65 1.28
C ASP A 62 10.79 13.49 0.00
N ARG A 63 11.18 12.85 -1.11
CA ARG A 63 11.25 13.51 -2.43
C ARG A 63 9.88 13.98 -2.91
N VAL A 64 8.84 13.17 -2.71
CA VAL A 64 7.47 13.50 -3.12
C VAL A 64 6.87 14.60 -2.24
N ARG A 65 7.19 14.63 -0.94
CA ARG A 65 6.69 15.65 0.00
C ARG A 65 7.33 17.02 -0.22
N ASP A 66 8.63 17.05 -0.50
CA ASP A 66 9.36 18.30 -0.68
C ASP A 66 9.06 18.97 -2.04
N ASP A 67 8.77 18.19 -3.07
CA ASP A 67 8.51 18.73 -4.40
C ASP A 67 7.02 18.94 -4.68
N ARG A 68 6.49 20.08 -4.23
CA ARG A 68 5.13 20.55 -4.60
C ARG A 68 4.93 20.70 -6.11
N ARG A 69 5.97 20.65 -6.95
CA ARG A 69 5.87 20.69 -8.41
C ARG A 69 5.55 19.33 -9.03
N CYS A 70 5.67 18.24 -8.27
CA CYS A 70 5.38 16.88 -8.74
C CYS A 70 3.92 16.46 -8.52
N SER A 71 3.01 17.40 -8.23
CA SER A 71 1.58 17.09 -8.18
C SER A 71 1.00 16.92 -9.60
N PRO A 72 0.26 15.84 -9.87
CA PRO A 72 -0.39 15.65 -11.16
C PRO A 72 -1.42 16.75 -11.42
N VAL A 73 -1.40 17.33 -12.62
CA VAL A 73 -2.36 18.38 -13.02
C VAL A 73 -3.73 17.79 -13.34
N LEU A 74 -3.75 16.55 -13.84
CA LEU A 74 -4.92 15.77 -14.20
C LEU A 74 -4.70 14.32 -13.77
N SER A 75 -5.76 13.51 -13.75
CA SER A 75 -5.68 12.07 -13.53
C SER A 75 -6.19 11.26 -14.72
N SER A 76 -6.40 11.92 -15.86
CA SER A 76 -7.04 11.36 -17.05
C SER A 76 -6.37 11.88 -18.34
N SER A 77 -5.05 11.99 -18.32
CA SER A 77 -4.25 12.49 -19.44
C SER A 77 -4.36 11.60 -20.67
N MET A 78 -4.52 10.29 -20.51
CA MET A 78 -4.73 9.37 -21.62
C MET A 78 -6.08 9.63 -22.31
N GLN A 79 -7.16 9.78 -21.54
CA GLN A 79 -8.48 10.12 -22.09
C GLN A 79 -8.45 11.45 -22.82
N THR A 80 -7.84 12.47 -22.21
CA THR A 80 -7.67 13.79 -22.83
C THR A 80 -6.91 13.69 -24.16
N THR A 81 -5.91 12.79 -24.24
CA THR A 81 -5.15 12.55 -25.48
C THR A 81 -6.01 11.91 -26.57
N LEU A 82 -6.90 10.97 -26.22
CA LEU A 82 -7.86 10.39 -27.16
C LEU A 82 -8.82 11.45 -27.70
N ASP A 83 -9.33 12.32 -26.83
CA ASP A 83 -10.24 13.41 -27.21
C ASP A 83 -9.54 14.39 -28.17
N VAL A 84 -8.28 14.74 -27.89
CA VAL A 84 -7.46 15.58 -28.78
C VAL A 84 -7.24 14.90 -30.13
N MET A 85 -6.93 13.60 -30.13
CA MET A 85 -6.75 12.82 -31.36
C MET A 85 -8.01 12.81 -32.23
N GLU A 86 -9.19 12.69 -31.63
CA GLU A 86 -10.48 12.76 -32.33
C GLU A 86 -10.69 14.13 -32.99
N VAL A 87 -10.38 15.21 -32.27
CA VAL A 87 -10.53 16.59 -32.77
C VAL A 87 -9.57 16.90 -33.93
N ILE A 88 -8.34 16.38 -33.91
CA ILE A 88 -7.33 16.66 -34.94
C ILE A 88 -7.40 15.71 -36.14
N LEU A 89 -8.03 14.54 -36.01
CA LEU A 89 -8.12 13.53 -37.07
C LEU A 89 -8.61 14.10 -38.41
N PRO A 90 -9.66 14.93 -38.49
CA PRO A 90 -10.11 15.51 -39.76
C PRO A 90 -9.11 16.48 -40.39
N ARG A 91 -8.11 16.94 -39.63
CA ARG A 91 -7.16 17.99 -40.02
C ARG A 91 -5.80 17.44 -40.46
N ILE A 92 -5.55 16.14 -40.32
CA ILE A 92 -4.23 15.54 -40.63
C ILE A 92 -3.86 15.66 -42.11
N ALA A 93 -4.85 15.67 -43.01
CA ALA A 93 -4.62 15.87 -44.45
C ALA A 93 -4.43 17.34 -44.82
N LEU A 94 -4.80 18.27 -43.93
CA LEU A 94 -4.80 19.72 -44.18
C LEU A 94 -3.58 20.42 -43.57
N SER A 95 -2.92 19.78 -42.61
CA SER A 95 -1.79 20.37 -41.87
C SER A 95 -0.78 19.30 -41.48
N ASP A 96 0.48 19.51 -41.88
CA ASP A 96 1.59 18.67 -41.49
C ASP A 96 1.79 18.64 -39.97
N THR A 97 1.55 19.76 -39.28
CA THR A 97 1.61 19.82 -37.82
C THR A 97 0.56 18.90 -37.19
N SER A 98 -0.68 18.93 -37.67
CA SER A 98 -1.74 18.03 -37.19
C SER A 98 -1.39 16.56 -37.43
N ARG A 99 -0.84 16.24 -38.61
CA ARG A 99 -0.39 14.89 -38.95
C ARG A 99 0.73 14.40 -38.02
N GLN A 100 1.75 15.23 -37.80
CA GLN A 100 2.88 14.90 -36.92
C GLN A 100 2.43 14.74 -35.47
N LEU A 101 1.57 15.63 -34.97
CA LEU A 101 1.01 15.51 -33.63
C LEU A 101 0.20 14.22 -33.48
N PHE A 102 -0.68 13.92 -34.43
CA PHE A 102 -1.49 12.69 -34.41
C PHE A 102 -0.63 11.43 -34.45
N GLN A 103 0.49 11.43 -35.18
CA GLN A 103 1.46 10.32 -35.18
C GLN A 103 2.21 10.20 -33.85
N LEU A 104 2.59 11.33 -33.23
CA LEU A 104 3.26 11.34 -31.94
C LEU A 104 2.35 10.78 -30.83
N LEU A 105 1.08 11.19 -30.79
CA LEU A 105 0.11 10.73 -29.79
C LEU A 105 -0.28 9.26 -29.96
N GLN A 106 -0.12 8.69 -31.16
CA GLN A 106 -0.24 7.26 -31.41
C GLN A 106 0.99 6.44 -31.01
N ASN A 107 2.10 7.09 -30.66
CA ASN A 107 3.30 6.35 -30.27
C ASN A 107 3.03 5.57 -28.98
N PRO A 108 3.27 4.24 -28.94
CA PRO A 108 2.96 3.42 -27.78
C PRO A 108 3.74 3.84 -26.53
N HIS A 109 4.93 4.44 -26.67
CA HIS A 109 5.69 4.96 -25.54
C HIS A 109 5.05 6.23 -24.95
N ILE A 110 4.46 7.08 -25.79
CA ILE A 110 3.71 8.26 -25.32
C ILE A 110 2.44 7.81 -24.61
N GLN A 111 1.68 6.89 -25.19
CA GLN A 111 0.49 6.34 -24.54
C GLN A 111 0.82 5.62 -23.24
N GLY A 112 1.89 4.82 -23.22
CA GLY A 112 2.39 4.17 -22.00
C GLY A 112 2.78 5.16 -20.90
N LEU A 113 3.42 6.28 -21.28
CA LEU A 113 3.75 7.35 -20.34
C LEU A 113 2.48 8.02 -19.76
N LEU A 114 1.47 8.28 -20.58
CA LEU A 114 0.20 8.87 -20.14
C LEU A 114 -0.59 7.92 -19.23
N CYS A 115 -0.63 6.62 -19.55
CA CYS A 115 -1.23 5.61 -18.69
C CYS A 115 -0.50 5.50 -17.34
N ALA A 116 0.84 5.52 -17.35
CA ALA A 116 1.63 5.48 -16.12
C ALA A 116 1.42 6.75 -15.28
N HIS A 117 1.32 7.92 -15.92
CA HIS A 117 0.96 9.17 -15.27
C HIS A 117 -0.40 9.05 -14.57
N ASP A 118 -1.43 8.55 -15.27
CA ASP A 118 -2.78 8.43 -14.71
C ASP A 118 -2.82 7.44 -13.55
N ALA A 119 -2.12 6.29 -13.64
CA ALA A 119 -2.01 5.33 -12.54
C ALA A 119 -1.35 5.95 -11.29
N VAL A 120 -0.27 6.72 -11.46
CA VAL A 120 0.39 7.43 -10.35
C VAL A 120 -0.51 8.52 -9.77
N ALA A 121 -1.21 9.27 -10.62
CA ALA A 121 -2.09 10.35 -10.20
C ALA A 121 -3.32 9.86 -9.42
N GLN A 122 -3.88 8.72 -9.82
CA GLN A 122 -5.01 8.07 -9.17
C GLN A 122 -4.61 7.24 -7.95
N LYS A 123 -3.30 7.04 -7.72
CA LYS A 123 -2.75 6.10 -6.74
C LYS A 123 -3.24 4.66 -6.95
N ASP A 124 -3.50 4.28 -8.21
CA ASP A 124 -3.98 2.93 -8.58
C ASP A 124 -2.80 1.97 -8.79
N TYR A 125 -2.06 1.73 -7.70
CA TYR A 125 -0.91 0.84 -7.71
C TYR A 125 -1.36 -0.62 -7.51
N LEU A 126 -0.66 -1.55 -8.16
CA LEU A 126 -0.85 -2.98 -7.98
C LEU A 126 0.36 -3.61 -7.26
N PRO A 127 0.12 -4.59 -6.36
CA PRO A 127 -1.18 -5.02 -5.84
C PRO A 127 -1.79 -3.95 -4.91
N ARG A 128 -3.12 -3.81 -4.94
CA ARG A 128 -3.83 -2.94 -3.99
C ARG A 128 -3.62 -3.49 -2.59
N LEU A 129 -3.15 -2.64 -1.67
CA LEU A 129 -3.13 -2.99 -0.26
C LEU A 129 -4.57 -3.16 0.23
N PRO A 130 -4.85 -4.12 1.12
CA PRO A 130 -6.14 -4.18 1.78
C PRO A 130 -6.39 -2.86 2.51
N ASP A 131 -7.65 -2.43 2.55
CA ASP A 131 -8.03 -1.26 3.33
C ASP A 131 -7.59 -1.48 4.78
N ILE A 132 -6.98 -0.46 5.37
CA ILE A 132 -6.63 -0.49 6.79
C ILE A 132 -7.95 -0.64 7.54
N PRO A 133 -8.11 -1.66 8.40
CA PRO A 133 -9.30 -1.78 9.23
C PRO A 133 -9.55 -0.44 9.93
N GLN A 134 -10.79 0.06 9.90
CA GLN A 134 -11.14 1.20 10.73
C GLN A 134 -10.79 0.85 12.18
N GLU A 135 -10.25 1.83 12.92
CA GLU A 135 -10.12 1.70 14.37
C GLU A 135 -11.53 1.37 14.89
N MET A 136 -11.72 0.13 15.31
CA MET A 136 -12.91 -0.24 16.06
C MET A 136 -12.80 0.51 17.37
N ASP A 137 -13.83 1.29 17.71
CA ASP A 137 -13.94 1.86 19.05
C ASP A 137 -13.76 0.72 20.06
N GLU A 138 -12.96 0.92 21.11
CA GLU A 138 -12.66 -0.12 22.12
C GLU A 138 -13.93 -0.66 22.84
N ASP A 139 -15.06 0.04 22.66
CA ASP A 139 -16.39 -0.31 23.16
C ASP A 139 -17.22 -1.20 22.21
N GLU A 140 -16.73 -1.54 21.01
CA GLU A 140 -17.45 -2.39 20.06
C GLU A 140 -17.28 -3.88 20.37
N GLU A 141 -18.39 -4.54 20.70
CA GLU A 141 -18.49 -5.95 21.08
C GLU A 141 -17.81 -6.86 20.03
N THR A 142 -16.80 -7.63 20.42
CA THR A 142 -15.97 -8.43 19.50
C THR A 142 -16.79 -9.41 18.66
N ILE A 143 -17.05 -9.10 17.38
CA ILE A 143 -17.77 -10.00 16.47
C ILE A 143 -16.79 -10.99 15.83
N LYS A 144 -16.88 -12.28 16.18
CA LYS A 144 -16.17 -13.37 15.49
C LYS A 144 -17.00 -13.89 14.32
N ILE A 145 -16.64 -13.47 13.11
CA ILE A 145 -17.25 -14.00 11.88
C ILE A 145 -16.53 -15.31 11.49
N VAL A 146 -17.23 -16.44 11.60
CA VAL A 146 -16.76 -17.75 11.12
C VAL A 146 -17.40 -18.09 9.78
N GLN A 147 -16.57 -18.27 8.74
CA GLN A 147 -17.04 -18.72 7.42
C GLN A 147 -17.13 -20.25 7.39
N LEU A 148 -18.36 -20.76 7.25
CA LEU A 148 -18.61 -22.20 7.05
C LEU A 148 -18.54 -22.53 5.56
N VAL A 149 -17.55 -23.33 5.18
CA VAL A 149 -17.44 -23.89 3.82
C VAL A 149 -18.19 -25.22 3.79
N LYS A 150 -19.30 -25.27 3.06
CA LYS A 150 -20.17 -26.46 2.96
C LYS A 150 -19.57 -27.52 2.04
N SER A 151 -19.41 -28.76 2.52
CA SER A 151 -19.24 -29.96 1.70
C SER A 151 -20.60 -30.58 1.36
N THR A 152 -20.65 -31.69 0.60
CA THR A 152 -21.91 -32.30 0.13
C THR A 152 -22.81 -32.88 1.23
N GLU A 153 -22.38 -32.90 2.48
CA GLU A 153 -23.16 -33.39 3.63
C GLU A 153 -23.91 -32.26 4.35
N PRO A 154 -25.08 -32.56 4.97
CA PRO A 154 -25.80 -31.57 5.76
C PRO A 154 -25.06 -31.29 7.07
N LEU A 155 -24.53 -30.07 7.22
CA LEU A 155 -24.02 -29.60 8.50
C LEU A 155 -25.18 -29.19 9.42
N GLY A 156 -25.33 -29.87 10.54
CA GLY A 156 -26.15 -29.43 11.67
C GLY A 156 -25.29 -28.65 12.66
N ALA A 157 -25.75 -27.46 13.06
CA ALA A 157 -25.13 -26.68 14.12
C ALA A 157 -26.11 -26.56 15.29
N THR A 158 -25.64 -26.83 16.50
CA THR A 158 -26.40 -26.62 17.73
C THR A 158 -25.68 -25.56 18.55
N ILE A 159 -26.33 -24.43 18.77
CA ILE A 159 -25.81 -23.33 19.58
C ILE A 159 -26.26 -23.57 21.03
N LYS A 160 -25.30 -23.57 21.95
CA LYS A 160 -25.58 -23.56 23.39
C LYS A 160 -24.94 -22.30 23.96
N THR A 161 -25.77 -21.43 24.52
CA THR A 161 -25.34 -20.25 25.26
C THR A 161 -24.69 -20.68 26.58
N ASP A 162 -23.55 -20.07 26.90
CA ASP A 162 -22.87 -20.25 28.17
C ASP A 162 -23.35 -19.16 29.13
N GLU A 163 -23.93 -19.54 30.26
CA GLU A 163 -24.49 -18.59 31.23
C GLU A 163 -23.41 -17.81 31.99
N GLU A 164 -22.16 -18.27 31.99
CA GLU A 164 -21.06 -17.60 32.68
C GLU A 164 -20.42 -16.49 31.81
N ASN A 165 -20.38 -16.70 30.49
CA ASN A 165 -19.54 -15.90 29.59
C ASN A 165 -20.28 -15.25 28.41
N GLY A 166 -21.60 -15.47 28.26
CA GLY A 166 -22.47 -14.77 27.32
C GLY A 166 -22.01 -14.80 25.87
#